data_AF-A0A1G0GAR7-F1
#
_entry.id   AF-A0A1G0GAR7-F1
#
_cell.length_a   1.000
_cell.length_b   1.000
_cell.length_c   1.000
_cell.angle_alpha   90.00
_cell.angle_beta   90.00
_cell.angle_gamma   90.00
#
_symmetry.space_group_name_H-M   'P 1'
#
loop_
_entity.id
_entity.type
_entity.pdbx_description
1 polymer ?
#
loop_
_entity_poly.entity_id
_entity_poly.type
_entity_poly.pdbx_seq_one_letter_code
_entity_poly.pdbx_strand_id
1 'polypeptide(L)'
;MLGVGGSAFSVPFLTHRGVNIHTAVVVSIAIAITVAVLGTITFMLTGIYAVGLPRWSTGFIYWPAWFGLVIGGVLIAPIGARISHLISPERLKFFFGLFLIVIAVKMLV
;
A
#
# COMPACT_ATOMS: atom_id res chain seq x y z
N MET A 1 -7.15 8.26 5.59
CA MET A 1 -6.37 7.15 5.01
C MET A 1 -5.46 6.57 6.09
N LEU A 2 -5.97 5.64 6.90
CA LEU A 2 -5.22 5.00 8.00
C LEU A 2 -4.68 3.66 7.48
N GLY A 3 -3.41 3.60 7.02
CA GLY A 3 -2.80 2.30 6.73
C GLY A 3 -1.58 2.32 5.82
N VAL A 4 -1.53 3.22 4.83
CA VAL A 4 -0.41 3.23 3.84
C VAL A 4 0.79 4.02 4.34
N GLY A 5 0.58 5.07 5.16
CA GLY A 5 1.66 5.93 5.64
C GLY A 5 2.69 5.20 6.51
N GLY A 6 2.26 4.39 7.48
CA GLY A 6 3.15 3.78 8.47
C GLY A 6 4.24 2.87 7.86
N SER A 7 3.86 2.00 6.92
CA SER A 7 4.80 1.13 6.21
C SER A 7 5.63 1.87 5.16
N ALA A 8 5.07 2.87 4.48
CA ALA A 8 5.80 3.69 3.52
C ALA A 8 6.88 4.56 4.17
N PHE A 9 6.64 5.07 5.39
CA PHE A 9 7.62 5.84 6.16
C PHE A 9 8.67 4.96 6.87
N SER A 10 8.38 3.68 7.08
CA SER A 10 9.30 2.76 7.78
C SER A 10 10.60 2.51 6.99
N VAL A 11 10.55 2.41 5.66
CA VAL A 11 11.75 2.23 4.82
C VAL A 11 12.74 3.39 4.97
N PRO A 12 12.38 4.67 4.67
CA PRO A 12 13.33 5.77 4.79
C PRO A 12 13.79 6.00 6.24
N PHE A 13 12.93 5.74 7.24
CA PHE A 13 13.30 5.84 8.66
C PHE A 13 14.39 4.83 9.06
N LEU A 14 14.19 3.55 8.71
CA LEU A 14 15.14 2.48 9.03
C LEU A 14 16.46 2.66 8.26
N THR A 15 16.40 3.06 6.99
CA THR A 15 17.61 3.36 6.21
C THR A 15 18.38 4.56 6.78
N HIS A 16 17.69 5.60 7.27
CA HIS A 16 18.35 6.73 7.93
C HIS A 16 19.03 6.35 9.25
N ARG A 17 18.52 5.32 9.94
CA ARG A 17 19.12 4.75 11.16
C ARG A 17 20.27 3.77 10.88
N GLY A 18 20.69 3.61 9.61
CA GLY A 18 21.81 2.75 9.23
C GLY A 18 21.45 1.27 9.05
N VAL A 19 20.16 0.92 9.04
CA VAL A 19 19.72 -0.45 8.71
C VAL A 19 19.90 -0.70 7.21
N ASN A 20 20.38 -1.89 6.86
CA ASN A 20 20.51 -2.30 5.46
C ASN A 20 19.17 -2.13 4.72
N ILE A 21 19.21 -1.55 3.52
CA ILE A 21 18.02 -1.26 2.71
C ILE A 21 17.16 -2.51 2.46
N HIS A 22 17.76 -3.69 2.26
CA HIS A 22 17.03 -4.93 2.09
C HIS A 22 16.23 -5.29 3.34
N THR A 23 16.84 -5.20 4.53
CA THR A 23 16.17 -5.46 5.80
C THR A 23 15.07 -4.43 6.07
N ALA A 24 15.34 -3.15 5.81
CA ALA A 24 14.36 -2.08 5.96
C ALA A 24 13.10 -2.30 5.10
N VAL A 25 13.29 -2.75 3.85
CA VAL A 25 12.21 -3.09 2.93
C VAL A 25 11.41 -4.30 3.44
N VAL A 26 12.09 -5.39 3.84
CA VAL A 26 11.41 -6.60 4.34
C VAL A 26 10.56 -6.31 5.58
N VAL A 27 11.09 -5.57 6.54
CA VAL A 27 10.35 -5.18 7.75
C VAL A 27 9.12 -4.34 7.40
N SER A 28 9.27 -3.38 6.48
CA SER A 28 8.16 -2.53 6.07
C SER A 28 7.06 -3.30 5.35
N ILE A 29 7.42 -4.30 4.53
CA ILE A 29 6.48 -5.22 3.88
C ILE A 29 5.77 -6.09 4.92
N ALA A 30 6.49 -6.61 5.93
CA ALA A 30 5.88 -7.41 6.99
C ALA A 30 4.80 -6.62 7.76
N ILE A 31 5.08 -5.35 8.08
CA ILE A 31 4.09 -4.44 8.68
C ILE A 31 2.89 -4.26 7.75
N ALA A 32 3.12 -3.99 6.46
CA ALA A 32 2.05 -3.78 5.48
C ALA A 32 1.15 -5.01 5.33
N ILE A 33 1.73 -6.21 5.23
CA ILE A 33 0.99 -7.48 5.13
C ILE A 33 0.17 -7.69 6.40
N THR A 34 0.75 -7.48 7.57
CA THR A 34 0.06 -7.68 8.85
C THR A 34 -1.17 -6.77 8.96
N VAL A 35 -1.00 -5.48 8.64
CA VAL A 35 -2.11 -4.51 8.63
C VAL A 35 -3.16 -4.88 7.58
N ALA A 36 -2.75 -5.30 6.39
CA ALA A 36 -3.67 -5.71 5.33
C ALA A 36 -4.51 -6.93 5.73
N VAL A 37 -3.89 -7.95 6.34
CA VAL A 37 -4.57 -9.16 6.81
C VAL A 37 -5.56 -8.82 7.92
N LEU A 38 -5.12 -8.09 8.96
CA LEU A 38 -5.99 -7.71 10.07
C LEU A 38 -7.15 -6.82 9.60
N GLY A 39 -6.87 -5.85 8.72
CA GLY A 39 -7.89 -5.00 8.12
C GLY A 39 -8.91 -5.81 7.32
N THR A 40 -8.44 -6.72 6.46
CA THR A 40 -9.29 -7.62 5.67
C THR A 40 -10.21 -8.44 6.56
N ILE A 41 -9.67 -9.10 7.59
CA ILE A 41 -10.46 -9.89 8.54
C ILE A 41 -11.49 -9.01 9.24
N THR A 42 -11.08 -7.83 9.71
CA THR A 42 -11.99 -6.88 10.38
C THR A 42 -13.13 -6.45 9.46
N PHE A 43 -12.86 -6.13 8.20
CA PHE A 43 -13.89 -5.76 7.21
C PHE A 43 -14.78 -6.93 6.80
N MET A 44 -14.26 -8.16 6.78
CA MET A 44 -15.08 -9.35 6.60
C MET A 44 -16.04 -9.49 7.77
N LEU A 45 -15.53 -9.49 9.02
CA LEU A 45 -16.32 -9.69 10.25
C LEU A 45 -17.37 -8.60 10.48
N THR A 46 -17.01 -7.33 10.28
CA THR A 46 -17.94 -6.20 10.45
C THR A 46 -19.03 -6.17 9.38
N GLY A 47 -18.76 -6.69 8.18
CA GLY A 47 -19.71 -6.70 7.07
C GLY A 47 -20.64 -7.92 7.00
N ILE A 48 -20.50 -8.91 7.89
CA ILE A 48 -21.24 -10.20 7.80
C ILE A 48 -22.76 -9.98 7.79
N TYR A 49 -23.25 -9.01 8.56
CA TYR A 49 -24.69 -8.71 8.69
C TYR A 49 -25.15 -7.53 7.81
N ALA A 50 -24.30 -7.02 6.92
CA ALA A 50 -24.66 -5.89 6.08
C ALA A 50 -25.66 -6.32 4.99
N VAL A 51 -26.79 -5.62 4.94
CA VAL A 51 -27.87 -5.88 3.98
C VAL A 51 -27.61 -5.10 2.68
N GLY A 52 -27.87 -5.71 1.52
CA GLY A 52 -27.69 -5.06 0.21
C GLY A 52 -26.30 -5.25 -0.43
N LEU A 53 -25.50 -6.20 0.05
CA LEU A 53 -24.20 -6.52 -0.53
C LEU A 53 -24.34 -7.24 -1.90
N PRO A 54 -23.43 -6.98 -2.86
CA PRO A 54 -23.34 -7.74 -4.11
C PRO A 54 -23.20 -9.25 -3.88
N ARG A 55 -23.72 -10.08 -4.80
CA ARG A 55 -23.71 -11.56 -4.74
C ARG A 55 -22.32 -12.22 -4.63
N TRP A 56 -21.24 -11.46 -4.83
CA TRP A 56 -19.84 -11.93 -4.76
C TRP A 56 -19.04 -11.22 -3.68
N SER A 57 -19.71 -10.78 -2.60
CA SER A 57 -19.06 -10.11 -1.47
C SER A 57 -19.02 -11.00 -0.24
N THR A 58 -17.89 -10.98 0.47
CA THR A 58 -17.76 -11.54 1.82
C THR A 58 -17.53 -10.38 2.79
N GLY A 59 -18.57 -10.04 3.55
CA GLY A 59 -18.61 -8.77 4.28
C GLY A 59 -18.44 -7.58 3.33
N PHE A 60 -17.60 -6.62 3.70
CA PHE A 60 -17.31 -5.46 2.84
C PHE A 60 -16.32 -5.74 1.70
N ILE A 61 -15.90 -7.00 1.50
CA ILE A 61 -14.93 -7.37 0.48
C ILE A 61 -15.65 -7.91 -0.75
N TYR A 62 -15.56 -7.17 -1.86
CA TYR A 62 -16.09 -7.60 -3.16
C TYR A 62 -15.01 -8.31 -3.98
N TRP A 63 -15.14 -9.63 -4.12
CA TRP A 63 -14.12 -10.48 -4.74
C TRP A 63 -13.77 -10.10 -6.19
N PRO A 64 -14.71 -9.75 -7.09
CA PRO A 64 -14.38 -9.34 -8.45
C PRO A 64 -13.51 -8.08 -8.52
N ALA A 65 -13.77 -7.09 -7.66
CA ALA A 65 -12.89 -5.92 -7.57
C ALA A 65 -11.52 -6.28 -6.99
N TRP A 66 -11.48 -7.15 -5.98
CA TRP A 66 -10.22 -7.64 -5.44
C TRP A 66 -9.36 -8.32 -6.51
N PHE A 67 -9.95 -9.21 -7.31
CA PHE A 67 -9.23 -9.85 -8.43
C PHE A 67 -8.75 -8.83 -9.46
N GLY A 68 -9.59 -7.87 -9.84
CA GLY A 68 -9.19 -6.80 -10.76
C GLY A 68 -7.99 -6.00 -10.25
N LEU A 69 -7.98 -5.65 -8.95
CA LEU A 69 -6.88 -4.94 -8.31
C LEU A 69 -5.60 -5.80 -8.25
N VAL A 70 -5.71 -7.07 -7.88
CA VAL A 70 -4.56 -7.98 -7.80
C VAL A 70 -3.94 -8.20 -9.16
N ILE A 71 -4.75 -8.51 -10.18
CA ILE A 71 -4.26 -8.74 -11.53
C ILE A 71 -3.61 -7.48 -12.09
N GLY A 72 -4.29 -6.33 -11.99
CA GLY A 72 -3.72 -5.05 -12.43
C GLY A 72 -2.41 -4.72 -11.70
N GLY A 73 -2.37 -4.93 -10.39
CA GLY A 73 -1.18 -4.72 -9.57
C GLY A 73 -0.01 -5.61 -9.98
N VAL A 74 -0.22 -6.92 -10.12
CA VAL A 74 0.83 -7.88 -10.50
C VAL A 74 1.39 -7.59 -11.89
N LEU A 75 0.54 -7.19 -12.83
CA LEU A 75 0.96 -6.86 -14.19
C LEU A 75 1.75 -5.55 -14.27
N ILE A 76 1.34 -4.53 -13.51
CA ILE A 76 1.95 -3.19 -13.57
C ILE A 76 3.16 -3.06 -12.63
N ALA A 77 3.22 -3.81 -11.53
CA ALA A 77 4.33 -3.80 -10.56
C ALA A 77 5.74 -3.96 -11.19
N PRO A 78 6.01 -4.92 -12.09
CA PRO A 78 7.34 -5.05 -12.70
C PRO A 78 7.69 -3.85 -13.61
N ILE A 79 6.70 -3.22 -14.25
CA ILE A 79 6.91 -2.03 -15.07
C ILE A 79 7.34 -0.87 -14.16
N GLY A 80 6.65 -0.66 -13.03
CA GLY A 80 7.02 0.34 -12.03
C GLY A 80 8.41 0.10 -11.44
N ALA A 81 8.77 -1.15 -11.16
CA ALA A 81 10.10 -1.50 -10.66
C ALA A 81 11.20 -1.18 -11.69
N ARG A 82 10.99 -1.51 -12.97
CA ARG A 82 11.93 -1.18 -14.05
C ARG A 82 12.14 0.33 -14.19
N ILE A 83 11.05 1.11 -14.17
CA ILE A 83 11.12 2.57 -14.23
C ILE A 83 11.90 3.12 -13.02
N SER A 84 11.67 2.56 -11.84
CA SER A 84 12.36 2.99 -10.61
C SER A 84 13.87 2.75 -10.66
N HIS A 85 14.34 1.70 -11.34
CA HIS A 85 15.78 1.46 -11.55
C HIS A 85 16.43 2.42 -12.56
N LEU A 86 15.65 3.03 -13.45
CA LEU A 86 16.15 4.00 -14.44
C LEU A 86 16.28 5.42 -13.86
N ILE A 87 15.65 5.71 -12.72
CA ILE A 87 15.65 7.03 -12.08
C ILE A 87 16.71 7.04 -10.97
N SER A 88 17.50 8.13 -10.89
CA SER A 88 18.48 8.26 -9.81
C SER A 88 17.80 8.28 -8.42
N PRO A 89 18.41 7.68 -7.38
CA PRO A 89 17.80 7.60 -6.05
C PRO A 89 17.38 8.96 -5.46
N GLU A 90 18.10 10.02 -5.78
CA GLU A 90 17.81 11.40 -5.36
C GLU A 90 16.53 11.94 -6.02
N ARG A 91 16.37 11.71 -7.33
CA ARG A 91 15.17 12.13 -8.07
C ARG A 91 13.95 11.33 -7.64
N LEU A 92 14.12 10.03 -7.38
CA LEU A 92 13.02 9.19 -6.89
C LEU A 92 12.49 9.67 -5.53
N LYS A 93 13.39 10.02 -4.61
CA LYS A 93 13.03 10.63 -3.32
C LYS A 93 12.28 11.96 -3.50
N PHE A 94 12.75 12.82 -4.42
CA PHE A 94 12.09 14.09 -4.72
C PHE A 94 10.68 13.92 -5.26
N PHE A 95 10.48 13.04 -6.26
CA PHE A 95 9.16 12.77 -6.83
C PHE A 95 8.20 12.15 -5.80
N PHE A 96 8.69 11.24 -4.96
CA PHE A 96 7.88 10.66 -3.89
C PHE A 96 7.45 11.71 -2.85
N GLY A 97 8.37 12.58 -2.43
CA GLY A 97 8.07 13.70 -1.54
C GLY A 97 7.03 14.66 -2.13
N LEU A 98 7.18 15.02 -3.40
CA LEU A 98 6.22 15.86 -4.11
C LEU A 98 4.82 15.20 -4.19
N PHE A 99 4.77 13.90 -4.50
CA PHE A 99 3.53 13.13 -4.51
C PHE A 99 2.84 13.12 -3.15
N LEU A 100 3.60 12.96 -2.05
CA LEU A 100 3.05 13.05 -0.69
C LEU A 100 2.49 14.45 -0.38
N ILE A 101 3.15 15.52 -0.80
CA ILE A 101 2.65 16.90 -0.64
C ILE A 101 1.33 17.08 -1.39
N VAL A 102 1.24 16.60 -2.64
CA VAL A 102 0.00 16.67 -3.44
C VAL A 102 -1.14 15.94 -2.75
N ILE A 103 -0.88 14.74 -2.22
CA ILE A 103 -1.89 14.00 -1.44
C ILE A 103 -2.29 14.79 -0.19
N ALA A 104 -1.33 15.34 0.54
CA ALA A 104 -1.60 16.10 1.76
C ALA A 104 -2.50 17.31 1.48
N VAL A 105 -2.23 18.05 0.40
CA VAL A 105 -3.06 19.17 -0.04
C VAL A 105 -4.47 18.69 -0.43
N LYS A 106 -4.58 17.58 -1.17
CA LYS A 106 -5.89 16.99 -1.52
C LYS A 106 -6.68 16.50 -0.30
N MET A 107 -6.02 16.18 0.82
CA MET A 107 -6.74 15.83 2.05
C MET A 107 -7.18 17.07 2.85
N LEU A 108 -6.55 18.23 2.62
CA LEU A 108 -6.88 19.48 3.29
C LEU A 108 -8.06 20.21 2.62
N VAL A 109 -8.19 20.08 1.30
CA VAL A 109 -9.26 20.66 0.47
C VAL A 109 -10.31 19.60 0.18
#